data_AF-A0A958CVZ2-F1
#
_entry.id   AF-A0A958CVZ2-F1
#
_cell.length_a   1.000
_cell.length_b   1.000
_cell.length_c   1.000
_cell.angle_alpha   90.00
_cell.angle_beta   90.00
_cell.angle_gamma   90.00
#
_symmetry.space_group_name_H-M   'P 1'
#
loop_
_entity.id
_entity.type
_entity.pdbx_description
1 polymer ?
#
loop_
_entity_poly.entity_id
_entity_poly.type
_entity_poly.pdbx_seq_one_letter_code
_entity_poly.pdbx_strand_id
1 'polypeptide(L)'
;MTNQAKPFSGLKPDPKSLGRDIVAGLVAAVAAIPDGMASAVLAGVNPVAGRARLADVSDEVREQLTRTGTLTAVGAEHVLPADSRLVGSINAGRAAGEAVLAALAKQGADAA
;
A
#
# COMPACT_ATOMS: atom_id res chain seq x y z
N MET A 1 20.60 27.31 -19.76
CA MET A 1 19.14 27.34 -19.73
C MET A 1 18.68 26.62 -18.47
N THR A 2 18.55 27.33 -17.35
CA THR A 2 18.25 26.76 -16.03
C THR A 2 16.74 26.80 -15.81
N ASN A 3 16.10 25.63 -15.87
CA ASN A 3 14.66 25.48 -15.64
C ASN A 3 14.39 25.59 -14.13
N GLN A 4 13.91 26.76 -13.69
CA GLN A 4 13.47 26.99 -12.31
C GLN A 4 12.13 26.29 -12.10
N ALA A 5 12.14 25.10 -11.50
CA ALA A 5 10.93 24.45 -11.03
C ALA A 5 10.26 25.36 -9.98
N LYS A 6 9.10 25.92 -10.31
CA LYS A 6 8.34 26.77 -9.37
C LYS A 6 7.90 25.92 -8.17
N PRO A 7 8.24 26.30 -6.93
CA PRO A 7 7.74 25.60 -5.75
C PRO A 7 6.22 25.73 -5.66
N PHE A 8 5.54 24.72 -5.13
CA PHE A 8 4.08 24.62 -4.93
C PHE A 8 3.47 25.68 -3.97
N SER A 9 4.18 26.78 -3.70
CA SER A 9 3.77 27.88 -2.84
C SER A 9 2.63 28.66 -3.50
N GLY A 10 1.38 28.20 -3.30
CA GLY A 10 0.20 28.93 -3.76
C GLY A 10 -1.07 28.11 -3.98
N LEU A 11 -1.05 26.78 -3.83
CA LEU A 11 -2.25 25.95 -3.93
C LEU A 11 -3.15 26.20 -2.71
N LYS A 12 -4.11 27.12 -2.85
CA LYS A 12 -5.22 27.24 -1.91
C LYS A 12 -6.10 25.99 -2.09
N PRO A 13 -6.37 25.22 -1.03
CA PRO A 13 -7.31 24.10 -1.14
C PRO A 13 -8.67 24.65 -1.58
N ASP A 14 -9.20 24.16 -2.70
CA ASP A 14 -10.56 24.49 -3.08
C ASP A 14 -11.50 23.68 -2.18
N PRO A 15 -12.33 24.32 -1.33
CA PRO A 15 -13.26 23.60 -0.47
C PRO A 15 -14.22 22.68 -1.24
N LYS A 16 -14.43 22.90 -2.54
CA LYS A 16 -15.25 22.04 -3.40
C LYS A 16 -14.52 20.77 -3.85
N SER A 17 -13.19 20.78 -3.96
CA SER A 17 -12.38 19.62 -4.34
C SER A 17 -11.70 18.93 -3.16
N LEU A 18 -11.64 19.58 -2.00
CA LEU A 18 -10.90 19.13 -0.83
C LEU A 18 -11.18 17.66 -0.46
N GLY A 19 -12.45 17.23 -0.51
CA GLY A 19 -12.81 15.83 -0.25
C GLY A 19 -12.22 14.86 -1.28
N ARG A 20 -12.27 15.21 -2.58
CA ARG A 20 -11.67 14.40 -3.66
C ARG A 20 -10.15 14.40 -3.57
N ASP A 21 -9.54 15.53 -3.21
CA ASP A 21 -8.09 15.67 -3.07
C ASP A 21 -7.56 14.86 -1.89
N ILE A 22 -8.31 14.79 -0.78
CA ILE A 22 -7.98 13.93 0.37
C ILE A 22 -8.06 12.45 -0.02
N VAL A 23 -9.14 12.03 -0.70
CA VAL A 23 -9.29 10.64 -1.14
C VAL A 23 -8.19 10.27 -2.15
N ALA A 24 -7.91 11.14 -3.12
CA ALA A 24 -6.84 10.94 -4.10
C ALA A 24 -5.46 10.88 -3.43
N GLY A 25 -5.18 11.79 -2.48
CA GLY A 25 -3.96 11.80 -1.70
C GLY A 25 -3.78 10.55 -0.85
N LEU A 26 -4.86 10.04 -0.25
CA LEU A 26 -4.83 8.81 0.53
C LEU A 26 -4.56 7.58 -0.36
N VAL A 27 -5.24 7.48 -1.50
CA VAL A 27 -5.00 6.39 -2.46
C VAL A 27 -3.56 6.43 -2.97
N ALA A 28 -3.07 7.62 -3.33
CA ALA A 28 -1.68 7.82 -3.76
C ALA A 28 -0.68 7.45 -2.65
N ALA A 29 -0.96 7.82 -1.40
CA ALA A 29 -0.10 7.48 -0.26
C ALA A 29 -0.03 5.97 -0.01
N VAL A 30 -1.16 5.25 -0.11
CA VAL A 30 -1.18 3.79 0.04
C VAL A 30 -0.44 3.10 -1.12
N ALA A 31 -0.65 3.57 -2.35
CA ALA A 31 0.03 3.04 -3.53
C ALA A 31 1.55 3.28 -3.51
N ALA A 32 2.02 4.33 -2.83
CA ALA A 32 3.44 4.63 -2.71
C ALA A 32 4.20 3.70 -1.74
N ILE A 33 3.51 2.93 -0.87
CA ILE A 33 4.17 2.06 0.12
C ILE A 33 4.99 0.95 -0.58
N PRO A 34 4.44 0.16 -1.52
CA PRO A 34 5.22 -0.83 -2.29
C PRO A 34 6.42 -0.22 -3.03
N ASP A 35 6.23 0.93 -3.68
CA ASP A 35 7.29 1.58 -4.46
C ASP A 35 8.45 2.07 -3.58
N GLY A 36 8.14 2.60 -2.40
CA GLY A 36 9.12 2.98 -1.39
C GLY A 36 9.91 1.78 -0.87
N MET A 37 9.25 0.63 -0.67
CA MET A 37 9.91 -0.61 -0.25
C MET A 37 10.82 -1.16 -1.37
N ALA A 38 10.36 -1.17 -2.62
CA ALA A 38 11.16 -1.62 -3.76
C ALA A 38 12.43 -0.76 -3.93
N SER A 39 12.30 0.55 -3.77
CA SER A 39 13.43 1.48 -3.82
C SER A 39 14.44 1.25 -2.68
N ALA A 40 13.96 0.93 -1.47
CA ALA A 40 14.83 0.62 -0.34
C ALA A 40 15.63 -0.68 -0.56
N VAL A 41 14.99 -1.72 -1.11
CA VAL A 41 15.69 -2.96 -1.52
C VAL A 41 16.78 -2.67 -2.55
N LEU A 42 16.47 -1.89 -3.59
CA LEU A 42 17.44 -1.53 -4.63
C LEU A 42 18.61 -0.71 -4.08
N ALA A 43 18.36 0.14 -3.09
CA ALA A 43 19.38 0.92 -2.42
C ALA A 43 20.22 0.11 -1.41
N GLY A 44 19.97 -1.19 -1.26
CA GLY A 44 20.71 -2.08 -0.35
C GLY A 44 20.51 -1.73 1.14
N VAL A 45 19.57 -0.84 1.45
CA VAL A 45 19.17 -0.52 2.81
C VAL A 45 18.06 -1.46 3.24
N ASN A 46 18.04 -1.78 4.53
CA ASN A 46 17.03 -2.66 5.07
C ASN A 46 15.64 -2.07 4.74
N PRO A 47 14.83 -2.70 3.86
CA PRO A 47 13.52 -2.19 3.53
C PRO A 47 12.68 -2.10 4.78
N VAL A 48 13.03 -2.84 5.84
CA VAL A 48 12.42 -2.89 7.18
C VAL A 48 12.67 -1.65 8.06
N ALA A 49 13.39 -0.64 7.60
CA ALA A 49 13.11 0.73 8.08
C ALA A 49 11.68 1.19 7.67
N GLY A 50 11.08 0.51 6.68
CA GLY A 50 9.66 0.34 6.33
C GLY A 50 9.28 -1.15 6.14
N ARG A 51 9.05 -1.88 7.23
CA ARG A 51 8.90 -3.36 7.34
C ARG A 51 7.99 -4.04 6.31
N ALA A 52 8.55 -4.58 5.23
CA ALA A 52 7.90 -5.63 4.44
C ALA A 52 7.71 -6.87 5.31
N ARG A 53 6.46 -7.31 5.46
CA ARG A 53 6.09 -8.54 6.18
C ARG A 53 5.52 -9.53 5.19
N LEU A 54 5.87 -10.79 5.35
CA LEU A 54 5.18 -11.87 4.65
C LEU A 54 3.89 -12.13 5.42
N ALA A 55 2.76 -11.86 4.78
CA ALA A 55 1.44 -12.07 5.35
C ALA A 55 0.82 -13.35 4.78
N ASP A 56 -0.02 -13.99 5.59
CA ASP A 56 -0.79 -15.18 5.18
C ASP A 56 0.08 -16.36 4.76
N VAL A 57 1.19 -16.57 5.47
CA VAL A 57 2.13 -17.67 5.17
C VAL A 57 1.60 -18.97 5.76
N SER A 58 1.30 -19.95 4.90
CA SER A 58 0.92 -21.31 5.32
C SER A 58 2.11 -22.06 5.92
N ASP A 59 1.83 -23.15 6.64
CA ASP A 59 2.87 -23.98 7.25
C ASP A 59 3.81 -24.57 6.19
N GLU A 60 3.29 -25.00 5.05
CA GLU A 60 4.09 -25.52 3.94
C GLU A 60 5.02 -24.46 3.35
N VAL A 61 4.52 -23.23 3.16
CA VAL A 61 5.34 -22.12 2.67
C VAL A 61 6.40 -21.74 3.71
N ARG A 62 6.05 -21.75 5.00
CA ARG A 62 7.00 -21.48 6.10
C ARG A 62 8.11 -22.53 6.15
N GLU A 63 7.77 -23.80 5.96
CA GLU A 63 8.73 -24.90 5.90
C GLU A 63 9.67 -24.72 4.70
N GLN A 64 9.14 -24.34 3.54
CA GLN A 64 9.95 -24.00 2.37
C GLN A 64 10.93 -22.85 2.63
N LEU A 65 10.45 -21.75 3.20
CA LEU A 65 11.28 -20.59 3.53
C LEU A 65 12.37 -20.94 4.54
N THR A 66 12.08 -21.86 5.47
CA THR A 66 13.07 -22.39 6.41
C THR A 66 14.14 -23.19 5.67
N ARG A 67 13.72 -24.09 4.78
CA ARG A 67 14.61 -24.97 4.00
C ARG A 67 15.54 -24.20 3.07
N THR A 68 15.08 -23.09 2.48
CA THR A 68 15.89 -22.26 1.58
C THR A 68 16.74 -21.21 2.30
N GLY A 69 16.64 -21.11 3.63
CA GLY A 69 17.31 -20.06 4.42
C GLY A 69 16.67 -18.67 4.28
N THR A 70 15.60 -18.54 3.49
CA THR A 70 14.89 -17.27 3.30
C THR A 70 14.27 -16.78 4.60
N LEU A 71 13.80 -17.68 5.47
CA LEU A 71 13.24 -17.30 6.78
C LEU A 71 14.30 -16.68 7.69
N THR A 72 15.56 -17.14 7.60
CA THR A 72 16.71 -16.58 8.33
C THR A 72 17.06 -15.19 7.81
N ALA A 73 16.98 -14.97 6.49
CA ALA A 73 17.24 -13.67 5.88
C ALA A 73 16.13 -12.63 6.15
N VAL A 74 14.86 -13.08 6.17
CA VAL A 74 13.69 -12.23 6.38
C VAL A 74 13.43 -11.95 7.86
N GLY A 75 13.78 -12.88 8.76
CA GLY A 75 13.43 -12.83 10.18
C GLY A 75 12.04 -13.42 10.43
N ALA A 76 11.96 -14.41 11.34
CA ALA A 76 10.73 -15.12 11.64
C ALA A 76 9.63 -14.21 12.24
N GLU A 77 10.03 -13.11 12.88
CA GLU A 77 9.19 -12.05 13.43
C GLU A 77 8.48 -11.20 12.36
N HIS A 78 8.91 -11.29 11.10
CA HIS A 78 8.31 -10.59 9.97
C HIS A 78 7.34 -11.47 9.17
N VAL A 79 7.07 -12.69 9.66
CA VAL A 79 6.12 -13.63 9.04
C VAL A 79 4.83 -13.68 9.87
N LEU A 80 3.75 -13.16 9.31
CA LEU A 80 2.41 -13.33 9.85
C LEU A 80 1.85 -14.66 9.32
N PRO A 81 1.52 -15.61 10.20
CA PRO A 81 0.97 -16.89 9.79
C PRO A 81 -0.40 -16.72 9.13
N ALA A 82 -0.76 -17.67 8.27
CA ALA A 82 -2.11 -17.78 7.73
C ALA A 82 -3.10 -18.00 8.88
N ASP A 83 -4.01 -17.04 9.06
CA ASP A 83 -5.10 -17.10 10.04
C ASP A 83 -6.38 -16.59 9.38
N SER A 84 -7.48 -17.29 9.68
CA SER A 84 -8.86 -16.90 9.39
C SER A 84 -9.17 -15.42 9.66
N ARG A 85 -8.58 -14.82 10.71
CA ARG A 85 -8.75 -13.39 11.04
C ARG A 85 -8.08 -12.48 10.02
N LEU A 86 -6.88 -12.83 9.58
CA LEU A 86 -6.14 -12.07 8.57
C LEU A 86 -6.87 -12.11 7.23
N VAL A 87 -7.26 -13.31 6.78
CA VAL A 87 -8.04 -13.51 5.56
C VAL A 87 -9.39 -12.78 5.63
N GLY A 88 -10.08 -12.84 6.77
CA GLY A 88 -11.32 -12.09 7.00
C GLY A 88 -11.13 -10.58 6.87
N SER A 89 -10.05 -10.03 7.43
CA SER A 89 -9.74 -8.59 7.34
C SER A 89 -9.43 -8.15 5.90
N ILE A 90 -8.70 -8.96 5.14
CA ILE A 90 -8.36 -8.68 3.74
C ILE A 90 -9.64 -8.66 2.89
N ASN A 91 -10.51 -9.65 3.07
CA ASN A 91 -11.79 -9.72 2.37
C ASN A 91 -12.71 -8.54 2.70
N ALA A 92 -12.76 -8.11 3.96
CA ALA A 92 -13.52 -6.93 4.37
C ALA A 92 -12.95 -5.63 3.73
N GLY A 93 -11.62 -5.49 3.70
CA GLY A 93 -10.96 -4.36 3.04
C GLY A 93 -11.25 -4.30 1.54
N ARG A 94 -11.20 -5.45 0.85
CA ARG A 94 -11.57 -5.58 -0.57
C ARG A 94 -13.01 -5.15 -0.81
N ALA A 95 -13.96 -5.67 -0.02
CA ALA A 95 -15.38 -5.35 -0.15
C ALA A 95 -15.65 -3.84 0.07
N ALA A 96 -14.96 -3.22 1.03
CA ALA A 96 -15.06 -1.78 1.26
C ALA A 96 -14.51 -0.98 0.06
N GLY A 97 -13.38 -1.39 -0.52
CA GLY A 97 -12.81 -0.77 -1.72
C GLY A 97 -13.74 -0.88 -2.93
N GLU A 98 -14.32 -2.06 -3.17
CA GLU A 98 -15.31 -2.29 -4.22
C GLU A 98 -16.55 -1.39 -4.06
N ALA A 99 -17.04 -1.21 -2.83
CA ALA A 99 -18.17 -0.33 -2.54
C ALA A 99 -17.86 1.14 -2.84
N VAL A 100 -16.65 1.61 -2.49
CA VAL A 100 -16.18 2.98 -2.79
C VAL A 100 -16.06 3.19 -4.29
N LEU A 101 -15.47 2.23 -5.02
CA LEU A 101 -15.37 2.25 -6.48
C LEU A 101 -16.74 2.32 -7.15
N ALA A 102 -17.70 1.52 -6.69
CA ALA A 102 -19.07 1.54 -7.21
C ALA A 102 -19.77 2.89 -6.96
N ALA A 103 -19.58 3.49 -5.78
CA ALA A 103 -20.13 4.81 -5.46
C ALA A 103 -19.53 5.91 -6.33
N LEU A 104 -18.23 5.89 -6.57
CA LEU A 104 -17.54 6.84 -7.45
C LEU A 104 -17.99 6.69 -8.92
N ALA A 105 -18.17 5.46 -9.40
CA ALA A 105 -18.68 5.20 -10.75
C ALA A 105 -20.09 5.79 -10.95
N LYS A 106 -20.95 5.68 -9.92
CA LYS A 106 -22.31 6.25 -9.95
C LYS A 106 -22.29 7.78 -9.96
N GLN A 107 -21.42 8.41 -9.17
CA GLN A 107 -21.23 9.87 -9.16
C GLN A 107 -20.66 10.42 -10.47
N GLY A 108 -19.85 9.64 -11.20
CA GLY A 108 -19.38 10.00 -12.54
C GLY A 108 -20.45 9.90 -13.62
N ALA A 109 -21.40 8.97 -13.46
CA ALA A 109 -22.53 8.80 -14.38
C ALA A 109 -23.63 9.88 -14.19
N ASP A 110 -23.85 10.34 -12.96
CA ASP A 110 -24.84 11.39 -12.66
C ASP A 110 -24.35 12.82 -13.02
N ALA A 111 -23.09 12.97 -13.44
CA ALA A 111 -22.48 14.24 -13.84
C ALA A 111 -22.34 14.43 -15.36
N ALA A 112 -22.80 13.46 -16.16
CA ALA A 112 -22.79 13.44 -17.63
C ALA A 112 -24.21 13.60 -18.18
#